data_AF-B8F1X3-F1
#
_entry.id   AF-B8F1X3-F1
#
_cell.length_a   1.000
_cell.length_b   1.000
_cell.length_c   1.000
_cell.angle_alpha   90.00
_cell.angle_beta   90.00
_cell.angle_gamma   90.00
#
_symmetry.space_group_name_H-M   'P 1'
#
loop_
_entity.id
_entity.type
_entity.pdbx_description
1 polymer ?
#
loop_
_entity_poly.entity_id
_entity_poly.type
_entity_poly.pdbx_seq_one_letter_code
_entity_poly.pdbx_strand_id
1 'polypeptide(L)'
;MGISEEEEYENYKHALKKSMVNDIENKIKIMEILYKIKSKKLYRIDGHVSFKSFIEEFLIARTQAYLYLKIYEQVLKGNLSIKEIRDKGMIEIYRNIKSKEVVDKKSIQNSIKPLRFQLKRQDSYDFYKSNAKFTGYLLDKIFSSDKDYLNKIFKEYSDLNCKKQGKTCK
;
A
#
# COMPACT_ATOMS: atom_id res chain seq x y z
N MET A 1 -27.63 -47.10 25.46
CA MET A 1 -28.09 -45.75 25.85
C MET A 1 -27.63 -44.80 24.77
N GLY A 2 -28.56 -44.12 24.09
CA GLY A 2 -28.20 -43.06 23.14
C GLY A 2 -27.62 -41.87 23.89
N ILE A 3 -26.72 -41.14 23.24
CA ILE A 3 -26.16 -39.89 23.74
C ILE A 3 -27.31 -38.89 23.91
N SER A 4 -27.36 -38.17 25.03
CA SER A 4 -28.35 -37.11 25.23
C SER A 4 -28.09 -35.95 24.26
N GLU A 5 -29.14 -35.23 23.82
CA GLU A 5 -28.98 -34.04 22.97
C GLU A 5 -28.03 -32.99 23.59
N GLU A 6 -28.03 -32.89 24.93
CA GLU A 6 -27.12 -32.00 25.68
C GLU A 6 -25.65 -32.44 25.58
N GLU A 7 -25.42 -33.76 25.64
CA GLU A 7 -24.09 -34.35 25.52
C GLU A 7 -23.57 -34.25 24.09
N GLU A 8 -24.46 -34.42 23.09
CA GLU A 8 -24.14 -34.21 21.68
C GLU A 8 -23.75 -32.74 21.39
N TYR A 9 -24.51 -31.78 21.94
CA TYR A 9 -24.21 -30.35 21.83
C TYR A 9 -22.83 -29.98 22.41
N GLU A 10 -22.53 -30.43 23.64
CA GLU A 10 -21.23 -30.14 24.26
C GLU A 10 -20.07 -30.81 23.51
N ASN A 11 -20.27 -32.00 22.94
CA ASN A 11 -19.31 -32.65 22.08
C ASN A 11 -19.00 -31.82 20.83
N TYR A 12 -20.03 -31.31 20.12
CA TYR A 12 -19.82 -30.44 18.96
C TYR A 12 -19.11 -29.14 19.32
N LYS A 13 -19.50 -28.51 20.42
CA LYS A 13 -18.89 -27.28 20.93
C LYS A 13 -17.41 -27.47 21.26
N HIS A 14 -17.06 -28.58 21.89
CA HIS A 14 -15.67 -28.92 22.17
C HIS A 14 -14.87 -29.21 20.88
N ALA A 15 -15.45 -29.95 19.93
CA ALA A 15 -14.85 -30.22 18.63
C ALA A 15 -14.57 -28.93 17.84
N LEU A 16 -15.52 -27.99 17.85
CA LEU A 16 -15.36 -26.67 17.23
C LEU A 16 -14.21 -25.88 17.85
N LYS A 17 -14.14 -25.79 19.19
CA LYS A 17 -13.03 -25.10 19.88
C LYS A 17 -11.67 -25.70 19.52
N LYS A 18 -11.57 -27.03 19.52
CA LYS A 18 -10.33 -27.73 19.15
C LYS A 18 -9.95 -27.48 17.70
N SER A 19 -10.92 -27.48 16.79
CA SER A 19 -10.71 -27.18 15.37
C SER A 19 -10.16 -25.76 15.17
N MET A 20 -10.72 -24.77 15.87
CA MET A 20 -10.24 -23.38 15.80
C MET A 20 -8.80 -23.21 16.31
N VAL A 21 -8.45 -23.86 17.42
CA VAL A 21 -7.07 -23.83 17.94
C VAL A 21 -6.10 -24.47 16.94
N ASN A 22 -6.46 -25.63 16.41
CA ASN A 22 -5.65 -26.33 15.41
C ASN A 22 -5.46 -25.50 14.14
N ASP A 23 -6.49 -24.79 13.68
CA ASP A 23 -6.41 -23.90 12.52
C ASP A 23 -5.40 -22.76 12.75
N ILE A 24 -5.41 -22.14 13.94
CA ILE A 24 -4.43 -21.08 14.28
C ILE A 24 -3.00 -21.64 14.31
N GLU A 25 -2.78 -22.78 14.98
CA GLU A 25 -1.46 -23.43 15.02
C GLU A 25 -0.95 -23.80 13.63
N ASN A 26 -1.82 -24.35 12.78
CA ASN A 26 -1.47 -24.70 11.41
C ASN A 26 -1.07 -23.46 10.61
N LYS A 27 -1.78 -22.34 10.77
CA LYS A 27 -1.42 -21.09 10.10
C LYS A 27 -0.09 -20.53 10.58
N ILE A 28 0.23 -20.61 11.88
CA ILE A 28 1.54 -20.22 12.42
C ILE A 28 2.65 -21.08 11.81
N LYS A 29 2.47 -22.39 11.72
CA LYS A 29 3.44 -23.29 11.08
C LYS A 29 3.64 -22.95 9.59
N ILE A 30 2.56 -22.69 8.87
CA ILE A 30 2.62 -22.29 7.45
C ILE A 30 3.42 -21.01 7.29
N MET A 31 3.18 -19.99 8.15
CA MET A 31 3.93 -18.74 8.13
C MET A 31 5.44 -18.96 8.25
N GLU A 32 5.86 -19.78 9.22
CA GLU A 32 7.26 -20.12 9.46
C GLU A 32 7.88 -20.86 8.26
N ILE A 33 7.18 -21.87 7.73
CA ILE A 33 7.66 -22.66 6.57
C ILE A 33 7.82 -21.77 5.34
N LEU A 34 6.80 -20.99 5.00
CA LEU A 34 6.84 -20.05 3.86
C LEU A 34 7.99 -19.06 4.01
N TYR A 35 8.23 -18.54 5.22
CA TYR A 35 9.33 -17.62 5.47
C TYR A 35 10.70 -18.28 5.27
N LYS A 36 10.89 -19.49 5.80
CA LYS A 36 12.14 -20.26 5.63
C LYS A 36 12.40 -20.58 4.16
N ILE A 37 11.38 -21.01 3.41
CA ILE A 37 11.51 -21.30 1.97
C ILE A 37 11.87 -20.04 1.20
N LYS A 38 11.17 -18.92 1.45
CA LYS A 38 11.40 -17.66 0.73
C LYS A 38 12.78 -17.08 1.04
N SER A 39 13.17 -17.01 2.31
CA SER A 39 14.42 -16.37 2.77
C SER A 39 15.65 -17.10 2.22
N LYS A 40 15.64 -18.43 2.26
CA LYS A 40 16.72 -19.27 1.72
C LYS A 40 16.59 -19.57 0.22
N LYS A 41 15.54 -19.06 -0.43
CA LYS A 41 15.22 -19.31 -1.84
C LYS A 41 15.11 -20.80 -2.20
N LEU A 42 14.63 -21.64 -1.27
CA LEU A 42 14.56 -23.10 -1.43
C LEU A 42 13.61 -23.53 -2.54
N TYR A 43 12.64 -22.69 -2.90
CA TYR A 43 11.75 -22.93 -4.04
C TYR A 43 12.49 -23.17 -5.36
N ARG A 44 13.76 -22.75 -5.48
CA ARG A 44 14.59 -23.00 -6.66
C ARG A 44 15.01 -24.46 -6.81
N ILE A 45 14.98 -25.24 -5.73
CA ILE A 45 15.29 -26.67 -5.76
C ILE A 45 14.30 -27.39 -6.69
N ASP A 46 13.05 -26.93 -6.70
CA ASP A 46 11.98 -27.45 -7.55
C ASP A 46 11.86 -26.69 -8.89
N GLY A 47 12.91 -25.96 -9.29
CA GLY A 47 12.95 -25.25 -10.56
C GLY A 47 12.13 -23.95 -10.64
N HIS A 48 11.46 -23.52 -9.56
CA HIS A 48 10.70 -22.26 -9.60
C HIS A 48 11.60 -21.03 -9.76
N VAL A 49 11.31 -20.23 -10.79
CA VAL A 49 12.00 -18.96 -11.06
C VAL A 49 11.77 -17.94 -9.96
N SER A 50 10.61 -17.98 -9.28
CA SER A 50 10.25 -17.05 -8.23
C SER A 50 9.41 -17.70 -7.14
N PHE A 51 9.46 -17.13 -5.93
CA PHE A 51 8.58 -17.53 -4.83
C PHE A 51 7.10 -17.42 -5.20
N LYS A 52 6.74 -16.49 -6.11
CA LYS A 52 5.38 -16.35 -6.62
C LYS A 52 4.93 -17.61 -7.37
N SER A 53 5.78 -18.12 -8.27
CA SER A 53 5.47 -19.35 -9.02
C SER A 53 5.35 -20.55 -8.08
N PHE A 54 6.19 -20.63 -7.05
CA PHE A 54 6.11 -21.69 -6.04
C PHE A 54 4.79 -21.72 -5.28
N ILE A 55 4.30 -20.56 -4.81
CA ILE A 55 3.04 -20.53 -4.04
C ILE A 55 1.79 -20.82 -4.90
N GLU A 56 1.89 -20.74 -6.24
CA GLU A 56 0.77 -21.04 -7.14
C GLU A 56 0.40 -22.54 -7.15
N GLU A 57 1.29 -23.42 -6.65
CA GLU A 57 1.02 -24.86 -6.54
C GLU A 57 0.19 -25.26 -5.32
N PHE A 58 0.01 -24.33 -4.37
CA PHE A 58 -0.67 -24.60 -3.10
C PHE A 58 -2.06 -23.96 -3.07
N LEU A 59 -2.95 -24.51 -2.23
CA LEU A 59 -4.28 -23.94 -1.93
C LEU A 59 -4.20 -22.70 -1.02
N ILE A 60 -3.26 -21.80 -1.30
CA ILE A 60 -3.07 -20.54 -0.57
C ILE A 60 -3.11 -19.39 -1.56
N ALA A 61 -4.07 -18.48 -1.37
CA ALA A 61 -4.15 -17.28 -2.19
C ALA A 61 -2.85 -16.47 -2.09
N ARG A 62 -2.37 -15.93 -3.21
CA ARG A 62 -1.13 -15.15 -3.27
C ARG A 62 -1.07 -14.06 -2.20
N THR A 63 -2.12 -13.26 -2.10
CA THR A 63 -2.24 -12.19 -1.10
C THR A 63 -2.10 -12.69 0.33
N GLN A 64 -2.67 -13.86 0.64
CA GLN A 64 -2.57 -14.50 1.95
C GLN A 64 -1.15 -14.99 2.24
N ALA A 65 -0.47 -15.62 1.26
CA ALA A 65 0.92 -16.05 1.43
C ALA A 65 1.87 -14.89 1.73
N TYR A 66 1.73 -13.75 1.02
CA TYR A 66 2.53 -12.56 1.32
C TYR A 66 2.16 -11.92 2.67
N LEU A 67 0.91 -12.02 3.09
CA LEU A 67 0.48 -11.54 4.40
C LEU A 67 1.03 -12.39 5.55
N TYR A 68 1.09 -13.71 5.36
CA TYR A 68 1.75 -14.64 6.28
C TYR A 68 3.22 -14.30 6.49
N LEU A 69 3.94 -14.02 5.40
CA LEU A 69 5.34 -13.59 5.47
C LEU A 69 5.49 -12.29 6.29
N LYS A 70 4.63 -11.30 6.04
CA LYS A 70 4.66 -10.02 6.78
C LYS A 70 4.39 -10.20 8.27
N ILE A 71 3.42 -11.04 8.64
CA ILE A 71 3.14 -11.34 10.05
C ILE A 71 4.35 -11.96 10.70
N TYR A 72 4.91 -12.98 10.07
CA TYR A 72 6.06 -13.69 10.62
C TYR A 72 7.28 -12.78 10.76
N GLU A 73 7.50 -11.85 9.82
CA GLU A 73 8.54 -10.82 9.96
C GLU A 73 8.34 -9.93 11.19
N GLN A 74 7.10 -9.57 11.55
CA GLN A 74 6.82 -8.83 12.79
C GLN A 74 7.09 -9.68 14.03
N VAL A 75 6.85 -10.99 13.95
CA VAL A 75 7.21 -11.93 15.01
C VAL A 75 8.71 -11.99 15.22
N LEU A 76 9.49 -12.14 14.14
CA LEU A 76 10.95 -12.15 14.20
C LEU A 76 11.54 -10.83 14.71
N LYS A 77 10.87 -9.70 14.44
CA LYS A 77 11.25 -8.38 14.95
C LYS A 77 10.88 -8.16 16.42
N GLY A 78 10.11 -9.06 17.05
CA GLY A 78 9.60 -8.91 18.41
C GLY A 78 8.42 -7.96 18.55
N ASN A 79 7.88 -7.44 17.44
CA ASN A 79 6.73 -6.51 17.45
C ASN A 79 5.38 -7.22 17.63
N LEU A 80 5.37 -8.55 17.51
CA LEU A 80 4.20 -9.41 17.64
C LEU A 80 4.64 -10.74 18.23
N SER A 81 3.95 -11.25 19.24
CA SER A 81 4.24 -12.58 19.80
C SER A 81 3.33 -13.65 19.19
N ILE A 82 3.82 -14.90 19.18
CA ILE A 82 3.00 -16.07 18.81
C ILE A 82 1.78 -16.19 19.75
N LYS A 83 1.95 -15.84 21.03
CA LYS A 83 0.87 -15.82 22.01
C LYS A 83 -0.23 -14.82 21.63
N GLU A 84 0.13 -13.61 21.23
CA GLU A 84 -0.85 -12.63 20.76
C GLU A 84 -1.61 -13.09 19.51
N ILE A 85 -0.95 -13.84 18.61
CA ILE A 85 -1.63 -14.44 17.45
C ILE A 85 -2.66 -15.49 17.89
N ARG A 86 -2.34 -16.29 18.92
CA ARG A 86 -3.27 -17.27 19.50
C ARG A 86 -4.47 -16.60 20.15
N ASP A 87 -4.22 -15.56 20.94
CA ASP A 87 -5.24 -14.92 21.77
C ASP A 87 -6.20 -14.04 20.94
N LYS A 88 -5.67 -13.28 19.98
CA LYS A 88 -6.46 -12.35 19.14
C LYS A 88 -6.98 -12.99 17.84
N GLY A 89 -6.38 -14.10 17.44
CA GLY A 89 -6.67 -14.76 16.17
C GLY A 89 -6.20 -13.95 14.95
N MET A 90 -6.22 -14.60 13.79
CA MET A 90 -5.63 -14.04 12.56
C MET A 90 -6.35 -12.78 12.04
N ILE A 91 -7.68 -12.73 12.15
CA ILE A 91 -8.49 -11.63 11.59
C ILE A 91 -8.10 -10.29 12.22
N GLU A 92 -7.93 -10.26 13.54
CA GLU A 92 -7.59 -9.04 14.25
C GLU A 92 -6.16 -8.60 13.94
N ILE A 93 -5.21 -9.55 13.92
CA ILE A 93 -3.82 -9.29 13.52
C ILE A 93 -3.75 -8.69 12.11
N TYR A 94 -4.52 -9.23 11.16
CA TYR A 94 -4.58 -8.68 9.80
C TYR A 94 -5.11 -7.25 9.76
N ARG A 95 -6.17 -6.95 10.52
CA ARG A 95 -6.74 -5.59 10.59
C ARG A 95 -5.71 -4.60 11.15
N ASN A 96 -4.99 -4.99 12.20
CA ASN A 96 -3.99 -4.16 12.85
C ASN A 96 -2.78 -3.87 11.94
N ILE A 97 -2.34 -4.84 11.14
CA ILE A 97 -1.26 -4.62 10.17
C ILE A 97 -1.74 -3.68 9.05
N LYS A 98 -2.95 -3.91 8.53
CA LYS A 98 -3.50 -3.08 7.46
C LYS A 98 -3.76 -1.63 7.89
N SER A 99 -4.20 -1.41 9.14
CA SER A 99 -4.45 -0.07 9.67
C SER A 99 -3.14 0.72 9.82
N LYS A 100 -2.07 0.08 10.33
CA LYS A 100 -0.73 0.70 10.40
C LYS A 100 -0.23 1.12 9.01
N GLU A 101 -0.40 0.28 7.99
CA GLU A 101 -0.01 0.63 6.60
C GLU A 101 -0.78 1.85 6.03
N VAL A 102 -2.04 2.07 6.43
CA VAL A 102 -2.81 3.24 6.00
C VAL A 102 -2.30 4.51 6.67
N VAL A 103 -1.90 4.42 7.94
CA VAL A 103 -1.33 5.56 8.69
C VAL A 103 0.03 5.94 8.09
N ASP A 104 0.90 4.97 7.81
CA ASP A 104 2.23 5.21 7.21
C ASP A 104 2.16 5.79 5.79
N LYS A 105 1.09 5.46 5.03
CA LYS A 105 0.86 6.05 3.70
C LYS A 105 0.36 7.49 3.75
N LYS A 106 -0.40 7.87 4.79
CA LYS A 106 -0.88 9.26 4.95
C LYS A 106 0.27 10.21 5.26
N SER A 107 1.32 9.76 5.95
CA SER A 107 2.50 10.59 6.24
C SER A 107 3.41 10.85 5.03
N ILE A 108 3.29 10.08 3.93
CA ILE A 108 4.09 10.26 2.70
C ILE A 108 3.36 11.13 1.67
N GLN A 109 2.09 11.45 1.89
CA GLN A 109 1.33 12.31 0.99
C GLN A 109 1.75 13.77 1.25
N ASN A 110 2.69 14.28 0.44
CA ASN A 110 3.02 15.71 0.39
C ASN A 110 1.72 16.53 0.48
N SER A 111 1.59 17.34 1.53
CA SER A 111 0.38 18.13 1.79
C SER A 111 0.06 19.12 0.66
N ILE A 112 1.05 19.42 -0.17
CA ILE A 112 0.94 20.27 -1.36
C ILE A 112 0.80 19.38 -2.59
N LYS A 113 -0.35 19.49 -3.29
CA LYS A 113 -0.55 18.84 -4.58
C LYS A 113 0.49 19.38 -5.58
N PRO A 114 1.17 18.53 -6.36
CA PRO A 114 2.14 18.98 -7.34
C PRO A 114 1.46 19.84 -8.42
N LEU A 115 2.00 21.02 -8.67
CA LEU A 115 1.54 21.92 -9.71
C LEU A 115 1.77 21.28 -11.08
N ARG A 116 0.73 21.23 -11.93
CA ARG A 116 0.79 20.61 -13.27
C ARG A 116 0.57 21.67 -14.34
N PHE A 117 1.56 21.84 -15.20
CA PHE A 117 1.48 22.75 -16.35
C PHE A 117 1.18 21.99 -17.64
N GLN A 118 0.30 22.56 -18.47
CA GLN A 118 0.06 22.11 -19.85
C GLN A 118 0.75 23.10 -20.80
N LEU A 119 1.96 22.77 -21.22
CA LEU A 119 2.74 23.59 -22.15
C LEU A 119 2.38 23.20 -23.58
N LYS A 120 2.19 24.21 -24.45
CA LYS A 120 1.76 23.98 -25.85
C LYS A 120 2.87 23.49 -26.76
N ARG A 121 4.13 23.80 -26.44
CA ARG A 121 5.28 23.42 -27.25
C ARG A 121 6.12 22.36 -26.54
N GLN A 122 6.50 21.32 -27.28
CA GLN A 122 7.20 20.15 -26.72
C GLN A 122 8.61 20.50 -26.21
N ASP A 123 9.35 21.33 -26.94
CA ASP A 123 10.66 21.85 -26.55
C ASP A 123 10.64 22.57 -25.18
N SER A 124 9.63 23.42 -24.96
CA SER A 124 9.42 24.13 -23.70
C SER A 124 9.11 23.15 -22.57
N TYR A 125 8.30 22.13 -22.84
CA TYR A 125 8.00 21.08 -21.87
C TYR A 125 9.24 20.30 -21.47
N ASP A 126 10.03 19.84 -22.44
CA ASP A 126 11.22 19.05 -22.19
C ASP A 126 12.28 19.84 -21.42
N PHE A 127 12.45 21.13 -21.73
CA PHE A 127 13.33 22.02 -20.99
C PHE A 127 12.92 22.16 -19.52
N TYR A 128 11.68 22.56 -19.23
CA TYR A 128 11.24 22.80 -17.85
C TYR A 128 11.10 21.50 -17.04
N LYS A 129 10.78 20.39 -17.70
CA LYS A 129 10.74 19.05 -17.08
C LYS A 129 12.12 18.59 -16.66
N SER A 130 13.12 18.75 -17.53
CA SER A 130 14.51 18.37 -17.24
C SER A 130 15.15 19.28 -16.18
N ASN A 131 14.61 20.49 -16.00
CA ASN A 131 15.14 21.52 -15.10
C ASN A 131 14.18 21.89 -13.96
N ALA A 132 13.46 20.92 -13.39
CA ALA A 132 12.38 21.17 -12.42
C ALA A 132 12.76 22.09 -11.23
N LYS A 133 13.98 21.95 -10.68
CA LYS A 133 14.47 22.82 -9.59
C LYS A 133 14.62 24.27 -10.03
N PHE A 134 15.17 24.49 -11.23
CA PHE A 134 15.31 25.82 -11.82
C PHE A 134 13.94 26.42 -12.13
N THR A 135 13.00 25.62 -12.65
CA THR A 135 11.62 26.06 -12.90
C THR A 135 10.96 26.57 -11.62
N GLY A 136 11.11 25.86 -10.50
CA GLY A 136 10.61 26.32 -9.20
C GLY A 136 11.24 27.65 -8.77
N TYR A 137 12.57 27.74 -8.83
CA TYR A 137 13.29 28.97 -8.51
C TYR A 137 12.87 30.16 -9.40
N LEU A 138 12.69 29.94 -10.70
CA LEU A 138 12.27 30.95 -11.65
C LEU A 138 10.89 31.53 -11.29
N LEU A 139 9.93 30.65 -10.99
CA LEU A 139 8.57 31.05 -10.62
C LEU A 139 8.57 31.89 -9.33
N ASP A 140 9.29 31.44 -8.30
CA ASP A 140 9.41 32.17 -7.03
C ASP A 140 10.13 33.50 -7.20
N LYS A 141 11.20 33.53 -8.01
CA LYS A 141 11.97 34.75 -8.28
C LYS A 141 11.12 35.79 -8.99
N ILE A 142 10.43 35.42 -10.08
CA ILE A 142 9.56 36.35 -10.81
C ILE A 142 8.46 36.89 -9.89
N PHE A 143 7.81 36.02 -9.13
CA PHE A 143 6.74 36.42 -8.22
C PHE A 143 7.21 37.39 -7.12
N SER A 144 8.44 37.22 -6.63
CA SER A 144 9.00 38.04 -5.55
C SER A 144 9.66 39.34 -6.02
N SER A 145 10.40 39.32 -7.13
CA SER A 145 11.21 40.46 -7.56
C SER A 145 10.68 41.26 -8.74
N ASP A 146 9.74 40.72 -9.54
CA ASP A 146 9.27 41.40 -10.76
C ASP A 146 7.75 41.22 -10.96
N LYS A 147 7.00 41.80 -10.02
CA LYS A 147 5.53 41.76 -10.04
C LYS A 147 4.92 42.53 -11.21
N ASP A 148 5.57 43.61 -11.66
CA ASP A 148 5.04 44.43 -12.75
C ASP A 148 5.11 43.67 -14.08
N TYR A 149 6.24 43.01 -14.35
CA TYR A 149 6.34 42.11 -15.50
C TYR A 149 5.33 40.97 -15.40
N LEU A 150 5.21 40.33 -14.23
CA LEU A 150 4.23 39.25 -14.01
C LEU A 150 2.80 39.72 -14.28
N ASN A 151 2.42 40.91 -13.79
CA ASN A 151 1.10 41.51 -14.00
C ASN A 151 0.85 41.83 -15.47
N LYS A 152 1.86 42.32 -16.19
CA LYS A 152 1.78 42.56 -17.64
C LYS A 152 1.47 41.27 -18.40
N ILE A 153 2.23 40.20 -18.14
CA ILE A 153 2.02 38.89 -18.77
C ILE A 153 0.65 38.31 -18.39
N PHE A 154 0.22 38.49 -17.14
CA PHE A 154 -1.09 38.04 -16.69
C PHE A 154 -2.25 38.78 -17.40
N LYS A 155 -2.09 40.09 -17.64
CA LYS A 155 -3.05 40.89 -18.41
C LYS A 155 -3.13 40.42 -19.86
N GLU A 156 -1.98 40.23 -20.52
CA GLU A 156 -1.92 39.69 -21.89
C GLU A 156 -2.62 38.32 -22.01
N TYR A 157 -2.38 37.42 -21.05
CA TYR A 157 -3.06 36.12 -20.98
C TYR A 157 -4.58 36.27 -20.82
N SER A 158 -5.02 37.20 -19.98
CA SER A 158 -6.45 37.47 -19.73
C SER A 158 -7.14 38.02 -20.99
N ASP A 159 -6.50 38.95 -21.70
CA ASP A 159 -7.00 39.54 -22.93
C ASP A 159 -7.10 38.51 -24.08
N LEU A 160 -6.15 37.58 -24.16
CA LEU A 160 -6.19 36.44 -25.10
C LEU A 160 -7.35 35.47 -24.82
N ASN A 161 -7.78 35.37 -23.56
CA ASN A 161 -8.94 34.57 -23.18
C ASN A 161 -10.26 35.31 -23.40
N CYS A 162 -10.32 36.64 -23.18
CA CYS A 162 -11.47 37.50 -23.53
C CYS A 162 -11.84 37.35 -25.03
N LYS A 163 -10.84 37.44 -25.93
CA LYS A 163 -11.06 37.38 -27.39
C LYS A 163 -11.58 36.03 -27.88
N LYS A 164 -11.31 34.93 -27.18
CA LYS A 164 -11.79 33.59 -27.54
C LYS A 164 -13.24 33.32 -27.16
N GLN A 165 -13.83 34.14 -26.29
CA GLN A 165 -15.19 33.94 -25.77
C GLN A 165 -16.21 34.97 -26.29
N GLY A 166 -15.83 35.85 -27.23
CA GLY A 166 -16.75 36.80 -27.86
C GLY A 166 -17.36 37.83 -26.90
N LYS A 167 -16.71 38.14 -25.78
CA LYS A 167 -17.17 39.16 -24.82
C LYS A 167 -16.25 40.39 -24.88
N THR A 168 -16.86 41.57 -25.00
CA THR A 168 -16.18 42.86 -24.88
C THR A 168 -15.74 43.07 -23.43
N CYS A 169 -14.43 43.21 -23.21
CA CYS A 169 -13.87 43.47 -21.89
C CYS A 169 -13.90 44.99 -21.61
N LYS A 170 -14.57 45.38 -20.51
CA LYS A 170 -14.63 46.75 -19.97
C LYS A 170 -13.44 47.02 -19.07
#